data_AF-A0A2G9TWK9-F1
#
_entry.id   AF-A0A2G9TWK9-F1
#
_cell.length_a   1.000
_cell.length_b   1.000
_cell.length_c   1.000
_cell.angle_alpha   90.00
_cell.angle_beta   90.00
_cell.angle_gamma   90.00
#
_symmetry.space_group_name_H-M   'P 1'
#
loop_
_entity.id
_entity.type
_entity.pdbx_description
1 polymer ?
#
loop_
_entity_poly.entity_id
_entity_poly.type
_entity_poly.pdbx_seq_one_letter_code
_entity_poly.pdbx_strand_id
1 'polypeptide(L)'
;MNTIIYFIAFAGVVLSAPGSKDSLRGRGDQESLKDALLPPFLRNVTKEARKEYFEIVTSQNETIAEQKKDVLEWAKRNDVEDEVNEYNTNITNIKQDLRKNVTELIERLPSALEDFSKVMENDDQTHAELKKALKDLIAEKPKEYSVLFFALGKEIFSGHHKDLKDIMGASKGKSSNRSQGIF
;
A
#
# COMPACT_ATOMS: atom_id res chain seq x y z
N MET A 1 -17.97 17.14 11.48
CA MET A 1 -17.65 16.15 10.43
C MET A 1 -16.90 15.00 11.09
N ASN A 2 -17.47 13.79 11.07
CA ASN A 2 -16.89 12.62 11.73
C ASN A 2 -15.84 11.97 10.83
N THR A 3 -14.57 12.27 11.05
CA THR A 3 -13.42 11.60 10.41
C THR A 3 -13.02 10.36 11.20
N ILE A 4 -13.30 9.18 10.66
CA ILE A 4 -12.78 7.88 11.14
C ILE A 4 -11.28 7.85 10.83
N ILE A 5 -10.44 7.73 11.85
CA ILE A 5 -8.98 7.64 11.73
C ILE A 5 -8.59 6.19 11.92
N TYR A 6 -8.29 5.50 10.83
CA TYR A 6 -7.43 4.32 10.91
C TYR A 6 -6.01 4.82 11.21
N PHE A 7 -5.54 4.65 12.45
CA PHE A 7 -4.12 4.70 12.77
C PHE A 7 -3.44 3.45 12.20
N ILE A 8 -3.42 3.34 10.88
CA ILE A 8 -2.42 2.48 10.25
C ILE A 8 -1.17 3.33 10.19
N ALA A 9 -0.09 2.83 10.79
CA ALA A 9 1.26 3.29 10.59
C ALA A 9 1.61 3.19 9.09
N PHE A 10 1.12 4.11 8.27
CA PHE A 10 1.58 4.34 6.91
C PHE A 10 2.84 5.20 7.00
N ALA A 11 3.90 4.62 7.56
CA ALA A 11 5.25 5.04 7.20
C ALA A 11 5.42 4.67 5.73
N GLY A 12 5.77 5.66 4.91
CA GLY A 12 5.86 5.53 3.47
C GLY A 12 6.68 4.33 3.03
N VAL A 13 6.02 3.41 2.33
CA VAL A 13 6.66 2.54 1.34
C VAL A 13 6.01 2.83 0.00
N VAL A 14 6.28 4.03 -0.52
CA VAL A 14 6.18 4.30 -1.96
C VAL A 14 7.46 5.03 -2.37
N LEU A 15 8.58 4.32 -2.31
CA LEU A 15 9.73 4.60 -3.17
C LEU A 15 10.18 3.27 -3.76
N SER A 16 9.89 3.13 -5.04
CA SER A 16 10.32 2.03 -5.90
C SER A 16 11.84 1.86 -5.87
N ALA A 17 12.33 0.65 -5.56
CA ALA A 17 13.61 0.14 -6.06
C ALA A 17 13.52 -1.40 -6.22
N PRO A 18 14.06 -1.96 -7.32
CA PRO A 18 13.92 -3.37 -7.67
C PRO A 18 14.84 -4.26 -6.82
N GLY A 19 14.42 -5.51 -6.63
CA GLY A 19 14.92 -6.37 -5.58
C GLY A 19 16.37 -6.83 -5.68
N SER A 20 16.90 -7.13 -4.50
CA SER A 20 17.83 -8.24 -4.27
C SER A 20 17.29 -9.07 -3.11
N LYS A 21 16.77 -10.26 -3.44
CA LYS A 21 16.79 -11.38 -2.51
C LYS A 21 18.23 -11.83 -2.46
N ASP A 22 18.88 -11.73 -1.30
CA ASP A 22 19.56 -12.86 -0.68
C ASP A 22 20.22 -12.48 0.65
N SER A 23 20.07 -13.40 1.61
CA SER A 23 20.89 -13.63 2.80
C SER A 23 21.18 -12.47 3.76
N LEU A 24 20.40 -12.35 4.86
CA LEU A 24 20.95 -11.99 6.17
C LEU A 24 20.20 -12.71 7.29
N ARG A 25 20.68 -13.92 7.61
CA ARG A 25 20.48 -14.55 8.92
C ARG A 25 21.46 -13.87 9.88
N GLY A 26 21.07 -12.71 10.41
CA GLY A 26 21.84 -11.94 11.39
C GLY A 26 20.95 -11.62 12.58
N ARG A 27 21.13 -12.34 13.68
CA ARG A 27 20.48 -12.12 14.97
C ARG A 27 21.32 -11.08 15.73
N GLY A 28 21.08 -9.81 15.47
CA GLY A 28 21.70 -8.66 16.12
C GLY A 28 21.00 -7.38 15.67
N ASP A 29 20.62 -6.53 16.61
CA ASP A 29 20.03 -5.20 16.43
C ASP A 29 18.59 -5.10 15.87
N GLN A 30 17.67 -5.81 16.52
CA GLN A 30 16.22 -5.64 16.28
C GLN A 30 15.64 -4.35 16.91
N GLU A 31 16.43 -3.58 17.68
CA GLU A 31 15.97 -2.36 18.35
C GLU A 31 15.96 -1.16 17.38
N SER A 32 16.94 -1.07 16.46
CA SER A 32 17.10 0.07 15.53
C SER A 32 16.01 0.19 14.47
N LEU A 33 15.49 -0.94 13.97
CA LEU A 33 14.41 -0.94 12.97
C LEU A 33 13.04 -0.59 13.58
N LYS A 34 12.83 -0.89 14.86
CA LYS A 34 11.59 -0.54 15.55
C LYS A 34 11.52 0.97 15.80
N ASP A 35 12.64 1.60 16.16
CA ASP A 35 12.71 3.05 16.36
C ASP A 35 12.59 3.88 15.06
N ALA A 36 12.88 3.27 13.91
CA ALA A 36 12.68 3.87 12.60
C ALA A 36 11.19 4.03 12.21
N LEU A 37 10.31 3.17 12.75
CA LEU A 37 8.88 3.14 12.44
C LEU A 37 8.01 3.95 13.42
N LEU A 38 8.60 4.50 14.48
CA LEU A 38 7.90 5.31 15.47
C LEU A 38 7.66 6.73 14.95
N PRO A 39 6.55 7.38 15.33
CA PRO A 39 6.41 8.82 15.21
C PRO A 39 7.67 9.52 15.74
N PRO A 40 8.26 10.48 14.99
CA PRO A 40 9.56 11.07 15.34
C PRO A 40 9.63 11.63 16.76
N PHE A 41 8.53 12.23 17.26
CA PHE A 41 8.45 12.80 18.60
C PHE A 41 8.61 11.76 19.73
N LEU A 42 8.36 10.47 19.46
CA LEU A 42 8.56 9.41 20.45
C LEU A 42 10.02 9.06 20.70
N ARG A 43 10.96 9.59 19.90
CA ARG A 43 12.40 9.37 20.10
C ARG A 43 12.96 10.18 21.27
N ASN A 44 12.32 11.30 21.60
CA ASN A 44 12.79 12.24 22.61
C ASN A 44 12.16 12.03 23.99
N VAL A 45 11.28 11.02 24.14
CA VAL A 45 10.58 10.73 25.41
C VAL A 45 11.08 9.44 26.06
N THR A 46 10.79 9.28 27.34
CA THR A 46 11.18 8.09 28.12
C THR A 46 10.49 6.81 27.61
N LYS A 47 11.01 5.64 27.98
CA LYS A 47 10.37 4.35 27.62
C LYS A 47 8.98 4.23 28.22
N GLU A 48 8.80 4.75 29.42
CA GLU A 48 7.54 4.82 30.16
C GLU A 48 6.55 5.74 29.45
N ALA A 49 6.99 6.92 29.00
CA ALA A 49 6.16 7.84 28.23
C ALA A 49 5.72 7.25 26.88
N ARG A 50 6.63 6.54 26.19
CA ARG A 50 6.25 5.79 24.96
C ARG A 50 5.17 4.75 25.23
N LYS A 51 5.28 4.01 26.34
CA LYS A 51 4.29 3.01 26.73
C LYS A 51 2.92 3.63 26.99
N GLU A 52 2.88 4.75 27.71
CA GLU A 52 1.64 5.51 27.98
C GLU A 52 1.01 6.04 26.68
N TYR A 53 1.81 6.58 25.77
CA TYR A 53 1.32 6.98 24.44
C TYR A 53 0.64 5.83 23.71
N PHE A 54 1.25 4.64 23.69
CA PHE A 54 0.67 3.46 23.05
C PHE A 54 -0.61 2.98 23.74
N GLU A 55 -0.69 3.06 25.07
CA GLU A 55 -1.91 2.75 25.81
C GLU A 55 -3.07 3.68 25.39
N ILE A 56 -2.80 4.97 25.24
CA ILE A 56 -3.79 5.95 24.75
C ILE A 56 -4.21 5.62 23.31
N VAL A 57 -3.25 5.49 22.37
CA VAL A 57 -3.59 5.34 20.94
C VAL A 57 -4.18 3.96 20.58
N THR A 58 -4.05 2.98 21.46
CA THR A 58 -4.65 1.64 21.28
C THR A 58 -5.92 1.43 22.10
N SER A 59 -6.32 2.42 22.91
CA SER A 59 -7.59 2.40 23.65
C SER A 59 -8.76 2.20 22.68
N GLN A 60 -9.54 1.15 22.93
CA GLN A 60 -10.73 0.81 22.14
C GLN A 60 -12.02 1.43 22.72
N ASN A 61 -11.90 2.05 23.90
CA ASN A 61 -13.06 2.49 24.70
C ASN A 61 -13.32 3.99 24.57
N GLU A 62 -12.36 4.76 24.05
CA GLU A 62 -12.46 6.20 23.83
C GLU A 62 -12.90 6.53 22.40
N THR A 63 -13.59 7.65 22.25
CA THR A 63 -13.76 8.27 20.94
C THR A 63 -12.43 8.79 20.43
N ILE A 64 -12.29 8.89 19.11
CA ILE A 64 -11.10 9.47 18.46
C ILE A 64 -10.84 10.92 18.94
N ALA A 65 -11.89 11.65 19.30
CA ALA A 65 -11.74 13.03 19.81
C ALA A 65 -11.15 13.06 21.22
N GLU A 66 -11.61 12.15 22.10
CA GLU A 66 -11.07 11.96 23.45
C GLU A 66 -9.61 11.50 23.37
N GLN A 67 -9.33 10.47 22.56
CA GLN A 67 -7.97 9.97 22.35
C GLN A 67 -7.00 11.09 21.89
N LYS A 68 -7.44 11.99 21.00
CA LYS A 68 -6.64 13.15 20.59
C LYS A 68 -6.37 14.12 21.74
N LYS A 69 -7.38 14.37 22.58
CA LYS A 69 -7.24 15.22 23.76
C LYS A 69 -6.22 14.61 24.71
N ASP A 70 -6.29 13.31 24.93
CA ASP A 70 -5.42 12.57 25.85
C ASP A 70 -3.97 12.53 25.32
N VAL A 71 -3.77 12.39 24.00
CA VAL A 71 -2.44 12.55 23.38
C VAL A 71 -1.88 13.96 23.57
N LEU A 72 -2.69 15.02 23.47
CA LEU A 72 -2.23 16.39 23.71
C LEU A 72 -1.89 16.64 25.18
N GLU A 73 -2.67 16.09 26.11
CA GLU A 73 -2.37 16.15 27.55
C GLU A 73 -1.09 15.35 27.89
N TRP A 74 -0.91 14.18 27.27
CA TRP A 74 0.32 13.41 27.35
C TRP A 74 1.52 14.20 26.79
N ALA A 75 1.36 14.87 25.65
CA ALA A 75 2.42 15.64 25.02
C ALA A 75 2.89 16.80 25.92
N LYS A 76 1.94 17.49 26.57
CA LYS A 76 2.22 18.55 27.56
C LYS A 76 2.99 18.02 28.76
N ARG A 77 2.64 16.84 29.27
CA ARG A 77 3.34 16.22 30.42
C ARG A 77 4.77 15.79 30.11
N ASN A 78 5.09 15.59 28.83
CA ASN A 78 6.38 15.11 28.36
C ASN A 78 7.16 16.16 27.57
N ASP A 79 6.72 17.42 27.59
CA ASP A 79 7.35 18.56 26.90
C ASP A 79 7.60 18.32 25.39
N VAL A 80 6.67 17.63 24.71
CA VAL A 80 6.71 17.34 23.25
C VAL A 80 5.48 17.85 22.49
N GLU A 81 4.84 18.90 23.00
CA GLU A 81 3.61 19.45 22.42
C GLU A 81 3.82 19.98 21.00
N ASP A 82 4.93 20.66 20.74
CA ASP A 82 5.25 21.24 19.43
C ASP A 82 5.48 20.15 18.38
N GLU A 83 6.24 19.10 18.71
CA GLU A 83 6.51 18.00 17.79
C GLU A 83 5.27 17.15 17.50
N VAL A 84 4.38 16.98 18.49
CA VAL A 84 3.09 16.32 18.30
C VAL A 84 2.17 17.15 17.39
N ASN A 85 2.15 18.49 17.56
CA ASN A 85 1.38 19.39 16.72
C ASN A 85 1.89 19.44 15.27
N GLU A 86 3.21 19.47 15.08
CA GLU A 86 3.84 19.37 13.76
C GLU A 86 3.47 18.04 13.08
N TYR A 87 3.61 16.92 13.81
CA TYR A 87 3.24 15.61 13.30
C TYR A 87 1.75 15.53 12.90
N ASN A 88 0.85 16.06 13.73
CA ASN A 88 -0.58 16.11 13.45
C ASN A 88 -0.90 16.92 12.19
N THR A 89 -0.18 18.03 11.97
CA THR A 89 -0.30 18.86 10.77
C THR A 89 0.15 18.09 9.53
N ASN A 90 1.31 17.44 9.60
CA ASN A 90 1.85 16.64 8.50
C ASN A 90 0.89 15.50 8.11
N ILE A 91 0.39 14.74 9.10
CA ILE A 91 -0.58 13.68 8.86
C ILE A 91 -1.89 14.22 8.26
N THR A 92 -2.30 15.43 8.63
CA THR A 92 -3.48 16.08 8.03
C THR A 92 -3.27 16.38 6.55
N ASN A 93 -2.09 16.90 6.18
CA ASN A 93 -1.74 17.16 4.78
C ASN A 93 -1.67 15.85 3.97
N ILE A 94 -1.00 14.83 4.50
CA ILE A 94 -0.94 13.49 3.88
C ILE A 94 -2.35 12.92 3.63
N LYS A 95 -3.29 13.10 4.56
CA LYS A 95 -4.68 12.66 4.38
C LYS A 95 -5.39 13.42 3.28
N GLN A 96 -5.18 14.73 3.18
CA GLN A 96 -5.76 15.54 2.12
C GLN A 96 -5.23 15.11 0.75
N ASP A 97 -3.92 14.91 0.63
CA ASP A 97 -3.28 14.44 -0.58
C ASP A 97 -3.74 13.02 -0.95
N LEU A 98 -3.80 12.11 0.02
CA LEU A 98 -4.31 10.76 -0.19
C LEU A 98 -5.75 10.80 -0.70
N ARG A 99 -6.62 11.57 -0.04
CA ARG A 99 -8.03 11.70 -0.44
C ARG A 99 -8.12 12.23 -1.87
N LYS A 100 -7.42 13.31 -2.19
CA LYS A 100 -7.38 13.89 -3.52
C LYS A 100 -6.91 12.88 -4.57
N ASN A 101 -5.74 12.28 -4.36
CA ASN A 101 -5.12 11.36 -5.30
C ASN A 101 -5.96 10.10 -5.55
N VAL A 102 -6.59 9.56 -4.50
CA VAL A 102 -7.49 8.40 -4.62
C VAL A 102 -8.80 8.78 -5.31
N THR A 103 -9.38 9.94 -5.00
CA THR A 103 -10.57 10.44 -5.70
C THR A 103 -10.30 10.61 -7.20
N GLU A 104 -9.21 11.29 -7.56
CA GLU A 104 -8.81 11.45 -8.97
C GLU A 104 -8.58 10.10 -9.67
N LEU A 105 -8.01 9.12 -8.97
CA LEU A 105 -7.81 7.78 -9.53
C LEU A 105 -9.16 7.09 -9.79
N ILE A 106 -10.08 7.14 -8.82
CA ILE A 106 -11.43 6.56 -8.94
C ILE A 106 -12.19 7.18 -10.12
N GLU A 107 -12.07 8.49 -10.33
CA GLU A 107 -12.71 9.20 -11.45
C GLU A 107 -12.18 8.75 -12.81
N ARG A 108 -10.94 8.28 -12.90
CA ARG A 108 -10.32 7.77 -14.14
C ARG A 108 -10.60 6.30 -14.40
N LEU A 109 -10.96 5.52 -13.38
CA LEU A 109 -11.18 4.07 -13.52
C LEU A 109 -12.26 3.69 -14.53
N PRO A 110 -13.41 4.39 -14.65
CA PRO A 110 -14.42 4.06 -15.65
C PRO A 110 -13.89 4.13 -17.08
N SER A 111 -13.11 5.16 -17.41
CA SER A 111 -12.47 5.29 -18.73
C SER A 111 -11.43 4.19 -18.96
N ALA A 112 -10.62 3.86 -17.95
CA ALA A 112 -9.64 2.77 -18.08
C ALA A 112 -10.31 1.40 -18.29
N LEU A 113 -11.48 1.18 -17.66
CA LEU A 113 -12.30 -0.02 -17.88
C LEU A 113 -12.87 -0.06 -19.30
N GLU A 114 -13.34 1.06 -19.83
CA GLU A 114 -13.83 1.14 -21.21
C GLU A 114 -12.71 0.83 -22.22
N ASP A 115 -11.53 1.41 -22.03
CA ASP A 115 -10.34 1.14 -22.86
C ASP A 115 -9.94 -0.35 -22.80
N PHE A 116 -10.00 -0.95 -21.60
CA PHE A 116 -9.75 -2.38 -21.42
C PHE A 116 -10.77 -3.25 -22.16
N SER A 117 -12.07 -2.95 -22.02
CA SER A 117 -13.15 -3.69 -22.69
C SER A 117 -13.00 -3.63 -24.21
N LYS A 118 -12.69 -2.46 -24.79
CA LYS A 118 -12.44 -2.32 -26.24
C LYS A 118 -11.31 -3.22 -26.72
N VAL A 119 -10.24 -3.34 -25.94
CA VAL A 119 -9.14 -4.25 -26.26
C VAL A 119 -9.56 -5.71 -26.13
N MET A 120 -10.36 -6.07 -25.12
CA MET A 120 -10.79 -7.47 -24.91
C MET A 120 -11.88 -7.94 -25.89
N GLU A 121 -12.74 -7.05 -26.35
CA GLU A 121 -13.88 -7.35 -27.23
C GLU A 121 -13.51 -7.28 -28.73
N ASN A 122 -12.28 -6.94 -29.06
CA ASN A 122 -11.80 -6.93 -30.43
C ASN A 122 -11.40 -8.35 -30.88
N ASP A 123 -12.32 -9.04 -31.55
CA ASP A 123 -12.12 -10.41 -32.06
C ASP A 123 -11.25 -10.48 -33.33
N ASP A 124 -10.95 -9.34 -33.96
CA ASP A 124 -10.16 -9.28 -35.21
C ASP A 124 -8.65 -9.34 -34.95
N GLN A 125 -8.20 -9.34 -33.69
CA GLN A 125 -6.79 -9.36 -33.32
C GLN A 125 -6.29 -10.78 -32.98
N THR A 126 -5.00 -11.02 -33.19
CA THR A 126 -4.32 -12.23 -32.71
C THR A 126 -4.03 -12.14 -31.19
N HIS A 127 -3.81 -13.28 -30.54
CA HIS A 127 -3.39 -13.31 -29.13
C HIS A 127 -2.10 -12.52 -28.85
N ALA A 128 -1.19 -12.45 -29.81
CA ALA A 128 0.05 -11.67 -29.67
C ALA A 128 -0.24 -10.16 -29.67
N GLU A 129 -1.16 -9.71 -30.52
CA GLU A 129 -1.59 -8.31 -30.60
C GLU A 129 -2.39 -7.91 -29.36
N LEU A 130 -3.30 -8.76 -28.89
CA LEU A 130 -4.03 -8.54 -27.62
C LEU A 130 -3.07 -8.32 -26.45
N LYS A 131 -2.07 -9.21 -26.30
CA LYS A 131 -1.06 -9.10 -25.25
C LYS A 131 -0.24 -7.81 -25.36
N LYS A 132 0.03 -7.36 -26.57
CA LYS A 132 0.74 -6.10 -26.82
C LYS A 132 -0.15 -4.90 -26.45
N ALA A 133 -1.37 -4.85 -26.96
CA ALA A 133 -2.33 -3.77 -26.67
C ALA A 133 -2.56 -3.62 -25.15
N LEU A 134 -2.70 -4.74 -24.44
CA LEU A 134 -2.85 -4.71 -22.98
C LEU A 134 -1.60 -4.17 -22.27
N LYS A 135 -0.40 -4.54 -22.73
CA LYS A 135 0.86 -3.99 -22.19
C LYS A 135 0.98 -2.49 -22.43
N ASP A 136 0.57 -2.03 -23.60
CA ASP A 136 0.62 -0.61 -23.97
C ASP A 136 -0.33 0.21 -23.07
N LEU A 137 -1.55 -0.29 -22.84
CA LEU A 137 -2.50 0.30 -21.89
C LEU A 137 -1.91 0.41 -20.47
N ILE A 138 -1.31 -0.68 -19.97
CA ILE A 138 -0.68 -0.69 -18.63
C ILE A 138 0.47 0.31 -18.56
N ALA A 139 1.27 0.42 -19.61
CA ALA A 139 2.40 1.35 -19.66
C ALA A 139 1.93 2.82 -19.65
N GLU A 140 0.80 3.12 -20.29
CA GLU A 140 0.24 4.46 -20.36
C GLU A 140 -0.38 4.90 -19.03
N LYS A 141 -1.18 4.03 -18.39
CA LYS A 141 -1.96 4.37 -17.17
C LYS A 141 -1.70 3.34 -16.05
N PRO A 142 -0.46 3.24 -15.55
CA PRO A 142 -0.04 2.11 -14.68
C PRO A 142 -0.80 2.05 -13.36
N LYS A 143 -1.24 3.18 -12.80
CA LYS A 143 -1.96 3.20 -11.52
C LYS A 143 -3.40 2.74 -11.70
N GLU A 144 -4.06 3.22 -12.74
CA GLU A 144 -5.42 2.90 -13.14
C GLU A 144 -5.54 1.39 -13.39
N TYR A 145 -4.66 0.83 -14.23
CA TYR A 145 -4.68 -0.60 -14.54
C TYR A 145 -4.25 -1.48 -13.37
N SER A 146 -3.35 -1.02 -12.50
CA SER A 146 -3.01 -1.76 -11.27
C SER A 146 -4.23 -1.94 -10.36
N VAL A 147 -5.04 -0.89 -10.17
CA VAL A 147 -6.24 -0.97 -9.33
C VAL A 147 -7.34 -1.74 -10.04
N LEU A 148 -7.54 -1.51 -11.34
CA LEU A 148 -8.53 -2.21 -12.14
C LEU A 148 -8.30 -3.73 -12.13
N PHE A 149 -7.06 -4.19 -12.36
CA PHE A 149 -6.76 -5.63 -12.30
C PHE A 149 -6.81 -6.22 -10.91
N PHE A 150 -6.56 -5.44 -9.86
CA PHE A 150 -6.83 -5.91 -8.50
C PHE A 150 -8.32 -6.19 -8.31
N ALA A 151 -9.19 -5.28 -8.76
CA ALA A 151 -10.64 -5.43 -8.68
C ALA A 151 -11.14 -6.61 -9.53
N LEU A 152 -10.76 -6.66 -10.83
CA LEU A 152 -11.10 -7.76 -11.73
C LEU A 152 -10.55 -9.10 -11.23
N GLY A 153 -9.33 -9.11 -10.69
CA GLY A 153 -8.70 -10.23 -10.00
C GLY A 153 -9.58 -10.80 -8.89
N LYS A 154 -10.12 -9.92 -8.06
CA LYS A 154 -11.00 -10.30 -6.95
C LYS A 154 -12.35 -10.81 -7.44
N GLU A 155 -12.99 -10.14 -8.38
CA GLU A 155 -14.34 -10.53 -8.86
C GLU A 155 -14.32 -11.78 -9.76
N ILE A 156 -13.33 -11.92 -10.63
CA ILE A 156 -13.27 -12.98 -11.64
C ILE A 156 -12.43 -14.17 -11.16
N PHE A 157 -11.32 -13.94 -10.44
CA PHE A 157 -10.29 -14.95 -10.18
C PHE A 157 -10.17 -15.39 -8.72
N SER A 158 -11.20 -15.17 -7.90
CA SER A 158 -11.27 -15.70 -6.52
C SER A 158 -11.12 -17.24 -6.43
N GLY A 159 -11.06 -17.97 -7.55
CA GLY A 159 -10.63 -19.37 -7.63
C GLY A 159 -9.48 -19.70 -8.60
N HIS A 160 -8.95 -18.75 -9.40
CA HIS A 160 -8.02 -19.02 -10.54
C HIS A 160 -6.88 -17.99 -10.69
N HIS A 161 -6.20 -17.64 -9.59
CA HIS A 161 -5.14 -16.61 -9.55
C HIS A 161 -3.93 -16.85 -10.50
N LYS A 162 -3.75 -18.07 -11.05
CA LYS A 162 -2.64 -18.37 -11.98
C LYS A 162 -2.82 -17.67 -13.33
N ASP A 163 -4.04 -17.63 -13.85
CA ASP A 163 -4.30 -17.21 -15.24
C ASP A 163 -4.06 -15.71 -15.44
N LEU A 164 -4.40 -14.87 -14.45
CA LEU A 164 -4.13 -13.44 -14.48
C LEU A 164 -2.61 -13.14 -14.54
N LYS A 165 -1.77 -13.90 -13.82
CA LYS A 165 -0.31 -13.70 -13.84
C LYS A 165 0.31 -14.09 -15.19
N ASP A 166 -0.25 -15.11 -15.83
CA ASP A 166 0.20 -15.58 -17.14
C ASP A 166 -0.25 -14.61 -18.26
N ILE A 167 -1.46 -14.06 -18.16
CA ILE A 167 -1.96 -12.99 -19.04
C ILE A 167 -1.15 -11.70 -18.85
N MET A 168 -0.89 -11.28 -17.61
CA MET A 168 -0.08 -10.09 -17.28
C MET A 168 1.43 -10.29 -17.53
N GLY A 169 1.86 -11.47 -17.97
CA GLY A 169 3.28 -11.75 -18.27
C GLY A 169 4.21 -11.64 -17.07
N ALA A 170 3.68 -11.70 -15.84
CA ALA A 170 4.46 -11.65 -14.60
C ALA A 170 5.09 -13.02 -14.24
N SER A 171 4.79 -14.06 -15.02
CA SER A 171 5.42 -15.37 -14.92
C SER A 171 6.87 -15.30 -15.42
N LYS A 172 7.82 -15.12 -14.49
CA LYS A 172 9.24 -15.35 -14.78
C LYS A 172 9.37 -16.77 -15.31
N GLY A 173 9.84 -16.87 -16.56
CA GLY A 173 9.95 -18.12 -17.30
C GLY A 173 10.63 -19.22 -16.49
N LYS A 174 9.92 -20.33 -16.30
CA LYS A 174 10.55 -21.64 -16.28
C LYS A 174 10.40 -22.23 -17.68
N SER A 175 11.38 -21.94 -18.52
CA SER A 175 11.61 -22.71 -19.73
C SER A 175 12.24 -24.05 -19.36
N SER A 176 11.69 -25.12 -19.96
CA SER A 176 12.31 -26.40 -20.29
C SER A 176 12.74 -27.36 -19.16
N ASN A 177 12.18 -28.56 -19.11
CA ASN A 177 12.61 -29.59 -20.05
C ASN A 177 11.62 -30.76 -20.14
N ARG A 178 11.23 -31.07 -21.38
CA ARG A 178 10.59 -32.31 -21.79
C ARG A 178 11.72 -33.34 -21.87
N SER A 179 11.64 -34.42 -21.10
CA SER A 179 12.29 -35.67 -21.52
C SER A 179 11.19 -36.68 -21.75
N GLN A 180 11.04 -37.06 -23.02
CA GLN A 180 10.40 -38.30 -23.41
C GLN A 180 11.12 -39.44 -22.68
N GLY A 181 10.35 -40.43 -22.22
CA GLY A 181 10.84 -41.63 -21.59
C GLY A 181 9.82 -42.74 -21.81
N ILE A 182 10.08 -43.50 -22.86
CA ILE A 182 9.45 -44.76 -23.26
C ILE A 182 9.33 -45.71 -22.06
N PHE A 183 8.15 -46.31 -21.84
CA PHE A 183 7.88 -47.76 -21.84
C PHE A 183 6.37 -48.01 -21.70
#